data_AF-A0A553QT31-F1
#
_entry.id   AF-A0A553QT31-F1
#
_cell.length_a   1.000
_cell.length_b   1.000
_cell.length_c   1.000
_cell.angle_alpha   90.00
_cell.angle_beta   90.00
_cell.angle_gamma   90.00
#
_symmetry.space_group_name_H-M   'P 1'
#
loop_
_entity.id
_entity.type
_entity.pdbx_description
1 polymer ?
#
loop_
_entity_poly.entity_id
_entity_poly.type
_entity_poly.pdbx_seq_one_letter_code
_entity_poly.pdbx_strand_id
1 'polypeptide(L)'
;MVGSVVLTLAPDENFMRLVNVTGANETNAPGESLMEVDIEAREAQRVMVACAITVLVGIFQVAMGLLQVGFLVRYLSDPLVGGFTTAAAFHVFISQIQTILSVPSHNHNGLFAFAYTLIDVGRNIDQTNIADLIAGLLTIFIVMTVKEINTMFQHKIPVPIPIEVIVTVIASAVSHVMDLNSNYGASIVQNLPRGFAPPKTPNLEVMRNISSSSFSTAVVGYAVAVSVAKVYAAKHDYTIDGN
;
A
#
# COMPACT_ATOMS: atom_id res chain seq x y z
N MET A 1 -4.51 -6.64 3.40
CA MET A 1 -5.43 -7.70 2.91
C MET A 1 -5.57 -7.64 1.39
N VAL A 2 -6.08 -6.55 0.80
CA VAL A 2 -6.16 -6.40 -0.67
C VAL A 2 -4.80 -6.55 -1.35
N GLY A 3 -3.77 -5.84 -0.85
CA GLY A 3 -2.41 -5.94 -1.41
C GLY A 3 -1.85 -7.38 -1.42
N SER A 4 -2.10 -8.17 -0.37
CA SER A 4 -1.65 -9.56 -0.32
C SER A 4 -2.36 -10.43 -1.37
N VAL A 5 -3.68 -10.28 -1.55
CA VAL A 5 -4.42 -11.01 -2.59
C VAL A 5 -3.94 -10.63 -3.99
N VAL A 6 -3.69 -9.34 -4.21
CA VAL A 6 -3.14 -8.83 -5.47
C VAL A 6 -1.75 -9.41 -5.74
N LEU A 7 -0.86 -9.43 -4.75
CA LEU A 7 0.48 -10.01 -4.90
C LEU A 7 0.45 -11.54 -5.07
N THR A 8 -0.54 -12.24 -4.51
CA THR A 8 -0.71 -13.69 -4.71
C THR A 8 -1.24 -14.05 -6.09
N LEU A 9 -2.18 -13.26 -6.65
CA LEU A 9 -2.74 -13.52 -7.98
C LEU A 9 -1.95 -12.91 -9.15
N ALA A 10 -1.10 -11.93 -8.86
CA ALA A 10 -0.20 -11.31 -9.83
C ALA A 10 1.21 -11.19 -9.24
N PRO A 11 1.89 -12.33 -9.00
CA PRO A 11 3.28 -12.35 -8.57
C PRO A 11 4.19 -11.81 -9.69
N ASP A 12 5.32 -11.23 -9.30
CA ASP A 12 6.26 -10.62 -10.24
C ASP A 12 6.80 -11.63 -11.28
N GLU A 13 6.90 -12.91 -10.90
CA GLU A 13 7.37 -14.02 -11.75
C GLU A 13 6.53 -14.24 -13.01
N ASN A 14 5.21 -14.00 -12.94
CA ASN A 14 4.30 -14.25 -14.06
C ASN A 14 4.46 -13.24 -15.21
N PHE A 15 5.21 -12.16 -15.01
CA PHE A 15 5.40 -11.08 -15.98
C PHE A 15 6.85 -10.97 -16.47
N MET A 16 7.65 -12.02 -16.29
CA MET A 16 9.02 -12.06 -16.80
C MET A 16 8.99 -12.27 -18.32
N ARG A 17 9.48 -11.29 -19.07
CA ARG A 17 9.61 -11.36 -20.53
C ARG A 17 11.08 -11.49 -20.93
N LEU A 18 11.34 -12.36 -21.90
CA LEU A 18 12.63 -12.45 -22.58
C LEU A 18 12.79 -11.26 -23.54
N VAL A 19 13.78 -10.40 -23.27
CA VAL A 19 14.17 -9.33 -24.20
C VAL A 19 15.20 -9.89 -25.17
N ASN A 20 14.84 -9.97 -26.45
CA ASN A 20 15.79 -10.34 -27.49
C ASN A 20 16.50 -9.07 -27.98
N VAL A 21 17.75 -8.87 -27.58
CA VAL A 21 18.57 -7.72 -27.99
C VAL A 21 18.87 -7.85 -29.49
N THR A 22 18.01 -7.30 -30.34
CA THR A 22 18.18 -7.27 -31.80
C THR A 22 18.79 -5.95 -32.29
N GLY A 23 19.67 -5.35 -31.48
CA GLY A 23 20.25 -4.04 -31.77
C GLY A 23 21.56 -3.74 -31.04
N ALA A 24 22.43 -4.73 -30.82
CA ALA A 24 23.79 -4.47 -30.34
C ALA A 24 24.77 -4.59 -31.51
N ASN A 25 25.46 -3.48 -31.81
CA ASN A 25 26.69 -3.45 -32.59
C ASN A 25 27.59 -4.64 -32.21
N GLU A 26 28.16 -5.27 -33.23
CA GLU A 26 29.00 -6.45 -33.16
C GLU A 26 30.25 -6.24 -32.26
N THR A 27 30.13 -6.42 -30.95
CA THR A 27 31.29 -6.70 -30.07
C THR A 27 30.96 -7.46 -28.77
N ASN A 28 29.69 -7.70 -28.41
CA ASN A 28 29.35 -8.42 -27.17
C ASN A 28 28.66 -9.76 -27.48
N ALA A 29 29.01 -10.80 -26.71
CA ALA A 29 28.73 -12.20 -26.96
C ALA A 29 27.24 -12.54 -27.25
N PRO A 30 26.96 -13.52 -28.11
CA PRO A 30 25.60 -13.93 -28.42
C PRO A 30 25.02 -14.75 -27.27
N GLY A 31 24.02 -14.23 -26.55
CA GLY A 31 23.20 -15.05 -25.66
C GLY A 31 22.80 -14.50 -24.29
N GLU A 32 23.04 -13.23 -23.96
CA GLU A 32 22.45 -12.65 -22.74
C GLU A 32 20.99 -12.23 -22.98
N SER A 33 20.07 -13.17 -22.79
CA SER A 33 18.65 -12.85 -22.67
C SER A 33 18.39 -12.15 -21.34
N LEU A 34 18.35 -10.82 -21.35
CA LEU A 34 17.91 -10.04 -20.20
C LEU A 34 16.43 -10.36 -19.94
N MET A 35 16.12 -10.87 -18.74
CA MET A 35 14.74 -11.00 -18.28
C MET A 35 14.29 -9.66 -17.74
N GLU A 36 13.32 -9.04 -18.40
CA GLU A 36 12.71 -7.78 -17.97
C GLU A 36 11.27 -8.04 -17.52
N VAL A 37 10.87 -7.42 -16.41
CA VAL A 37 9.48 -7.51 -15.92
C VAL A 37 8.61 -6.61 -16.80
N ASP A 38 7.55 -7.16 -17.40
CA ASP A 38 6.53 -6.36 -18.10
C ASP A 38 5.69 -5.61 -17.05
N ILE A 39 6.12 -4.38 -16.77
CA ILE A 39 5.52 -3.51 -15.75
C ILE A 39 4.07 -3.18 -16.10
N GLU A 40 3.77 -2.89 -17.37
CA GLU A 40 2.43 -2.47 -17.80
C GLU A 40 1.41 -3.61 -17.66
N ALA A 41 1.75 -4.80 -18.13
CA ALA A 41 0.88 -5.97 -18.00
C ALA A 41 0.65 -6.35 -16.53
N ARG A 42 1.72 -6.28 -15.71
CA ARG A 42 1.66 -6.54 -14.27
C ARG A 42 0.73 -5.55 -13.56
N GLU A 43 0.91 -4.25 -13.80
CA GLU A 43 0.10 -3.22 -13.17
C GLU A 43 -1.36 -3.30 -13.62
N ALA A 44 -1.61 -3.55 -14.90
CA ALA A 44 -2.97 -3.73 -15.42
C ALA A 44 -3.69 -4.91 -14.74
N GLN A 45 -3.01 -6.04 -14.55
CA GLN A 45 -3.59 -7.19 -13.84
C GLN A 45 -3.80 -6.89 -12.35
N ARG A 46 -2.84 -6.23 -11.69
CA ARG A 46 -2.96 -5.85 -10.27
C ARG A 46 -4.15 -4.91 -10.04
N VAL A 47 -4.32 -3.92 -10.91
CA VAL A 47 -5.47 -3.01 -10.89
C VAL A 47 -6.77 -3.79 -11.12
N MET A 48 -6.80 -4.72 -12.08
CA MET A 48 -7.98 -5.55 -12.34
C MET A 48 -8.39 -6.38 -11.10
N VAL A 49 -7.43 -7.05 -10.45
CA VAL A 49 -7.67 -7.83 -9.24
C VAL A 49 -8.12 -6.92 -8.09
N ALA A 50 -7.48 -5.77 -7.91
CA ALA A 50 -7.85 -4.78 -6.89
C ALA A 50 -9.28 -4.22 -7.09
N CYS A 51 -9.69 -3.98 -8.33
CA CYS A 51 -11.07 -3.58 -8.63
C CYS A 51 -12.05 -4.72 -8.35
N ALA A 52 -11.74 -5.95 -8.76
CA ALA A 52 -12.60 -7.12 -8.56
C ALA A 52 -12.84 -7.42 -7.06
N ILE A 53 -11.78 -7.40 -6.24
CA ILE A 53 -11.92 -7.59 -4.78
C ILE A 53 -12.73 -6.47 -4.14
N THR A 54 -12.50 -5.20 -4.53
CA THR A 54 -13.23 -4.06 -3.98
C THR A 54 -14.72 -4.15 -4.26
N VAL A 55 -15.11 -4.49 -5.49
CA VAL A 55 -16.52 -4.69 -5.87
C VAL A 55 -17.13 -5.85 -5.07
N LEU A 56 -16.43 -6.98 -4.97
CA LEU A 56 -16.93 -8.15 -4.26
C LEU A 56 -17.06 -7.91 -2.74
N VAL A 57 -16.12 -7.19 -2.14
CA VAL A 57 -16.19 -6.74 -0.74
C VAL A 57 -17.41 -5.86 -0.52
N GLY A 58 -17.67 -4.91 -1.42
CA GLY A 58 -18.87 -4.06 -1.35
C GLY A 58 -20.17 -4.87 -1.45
N ILE A 59 -20.24 -5.85 -2.35
CA ILE A 59 -21.39 -6.75 -2.46
C ILE A 59 -21.61 -7.52 -1.15
N PHE A 60 -20.55 -8.06 -0.55
CA PHE A 60 -20.67 -8.75 0.74
C PHE A 60 -21.08 -7.81 1.87
N GLN A 61 -20.61 -6.58 1.90
CA GLN A 61 -21.02 -5.59 2.91
C GLN A 61 -22.50 -5.22 2.77
N VAL A 62 -22.98 -4.97 1.54
CA VAL A 62 -24.41 -4.73 1.29
C VAL A 62 -25.23 -5.95 1.69
N ALA A 63 -24.80 -7.16 1.35
CA ALA A 63 -25.48 -8.39 1.75
C ALA A 63 -25.53 -8.55 3.27
N MET A 64 -24.45 -8.23 3.99
CA MET A 64 -24.41 -8.26 5.45
C MET A 64 -25.39 -7.24 6.08
N GLY A 65 -25.48 -6.03 5.52
CA GLY A 65 -26.45 -5.02 5.96
C GLY A 65 -27.91 -5.46 5.72
N LEU A 66 -28.20 -6.01 4.53
CA LEU A 66 -29.52 -6.55 4.20
C LEU A 66 -29.93 -7.73 5.09
N LEU A 67 -28.98 -8.60 5.45
CA LEU A 67 -29.18 -9.72 6.37
C LEU A 67 -29.17 -9.30 7.85
N GLN A 68 -29.05 -7.99 8.12
CA GLN A 68 -29.00 -7.42 9.46
C GLN A 68 -27.92 -8.06 10.36
N VAL A 69 -26.73 -8.29 9.79
CA VAL A 69 -25.55 -8.81 10.52
C VAL A 69 -24.93 -7.71 11.41
N GLY A 70 -25.60 -6.56 11.56
CA GLY A 70 -25.28 -5.47 12.47
C GLY A 70 -25.05 -5.89 13.91
N PHE A 71 -25.61 -7.02 14.35
CA PHE A 71 -25.36 -7.55 15.69
C PHE A 71 -23.87 -7.83 15.97
N LEU A 72 -23.06 -8.08 14.93
CA LEU A 72 -21.63 -8.34 15.04
C LEU A 72 -20.86 -7.15 15.67
N VAL A 73 -21.41 -5.93 15.53
CA VAL A 73 -20.92 -4.72 16.22
C VAL A 73 -20.82 -4.92 17.73
N ARG A 74 -21.76 -5.64 18.34
CA ARG A 74 -21.79 -5.85 19.79
C ARG A 74 -20.68 -6.78 20.28
N TYR A 75 -20.15 -7.63 19.40
CA TYR A 75 -19.09 -8.58 19.71
C TYR A 75 -17.68 -8.02 19.48
N LEU A 76 -17.55 -6.87 18.82
CA LEU A 76 -16.28 -6.16 18.65
C LEU A 76 -15.99 -5.33 19.90
N SER A 77 -15.24 -5.94 20.82
CA SER A 77 -14.75 -5.28 22.03
C SER A 77 -13.61 -4.32 21.71
N ASP A 78 -13.47 -3.25 22.49
CA ASP A 78 -12.39 -2.27 22.32
C ASP A 78 -10.98 -2.91 22.35
N PRO A 79 -10.69 -3.91 23.20
CA PRO A 79 -9.39 -4.61 23.17
C PRO A 79 -9.13 -5.35 21.86
N LEU A 80 -10.15 -5.93 21.22
CA LEU A 80 -9.99 -6.63 19.94
C LEU A 80 -9.61 -5.64 18.84
N VAL A 81 -10.29 -4.49 18.79
CA VAL A 81 -10.02 -3.42 17.82
C VAL A 81 -8.63 -2.83 18.04
N GLY A 82 -8.26 -2.56 19.30
CA GLY A 82 -6.94 -2.05 19.67
C GLY A 82 -5.82 -3.01 19.29
N GLY A 83 -5.98 -4.31 19.58
CA GLY A 83 -5.02 -5.35 19.21
C GLY A 83 -4.88 -5.48 17.69
N PHE A 84 -5.99 -5.52 16.96
CA PHE A 84 -5.99 -5.56 15.49
C PHE A 84 -5.29 -4.34 14.88
N THR A 85 -5.62 -3.13 15.35
CA THR A 85 -5.04 -1.88 14.84
C THR A 85 -3.53 -1.81 15.12
N THR A 86 -3.10 -2.24 16.30
CA THR A 86 -1.67 -2.29 16.67
C THR A 86 -0.90 -3.29 15.80
N ALA A 87 -1.45 -4.49 15.58
CA ALA A 87 -0.84 -5.49 14.69
C ALA A 87 -0.77 -5.00 13.24
N ALA A 88 -1.83 -4.35 12.75
CA ALA A 88 -1.84 -3.74 11.42
C ALA A 88 -0.81 -2.61 11.30
N ALA A 89 -0.68 -1.75 12.32
CA ALA A 89 0.32 -0.69 12.35
C ALA A 89 1.75 -1.25 12.31
N PHE A 90 2.04 -2.30 13.08
CA PHE A 90 3.33 -2.98 13.07
C PHE A 90 3.62 -3.62 11.69
N HIS A 91 2.63 -4.26 11.08
CA HIS A 91 2.77 -4.84 9.74
C HIS A 91 3.06 -3.76 8.68
N VAL A 92 2.36 -2.62 8.74
CA VAL A 92 2.62 -1.48 7.85
C VAL A 92 4.01 -0.91 8.09
N PHE A 93 4.41 -0.75 9.35
CA PHE A 93 5.74 -0.24 9.71
C PHE A 93 6.87 -1.08 9.09
N ILE A 94 6.79 -2.42 9.18
CA ILE A 94 7.78 -3.30 8.55
C ILE A 94 7.81 -3.12 7.03
N SER A 95 6.65 -3.01 6.39
CA SER A 95 6.57 -2.76 4.95
C SER A 95 7.20 -1.43 4.55
N GLN A 96 7.16 -0.40 5.42
CA GLN A 96 7.77 0.89 5.13
C GLN A 96 9.29 0.91 5.34
N ILE A 97 9.83 0.07 6.22
CA ILE A 97 11.29 -0.07 6.38
C ILE A 97 11.92 -0.48 5.05
N GLN A 98 11.32 -1.44 4.35
CA GLN A 98 11.74 -1.87 3.02
C GLN A 98 11.77 -0.70 2.02
N THR A 99 10.73 0.14 2.03
CA THR A 99 10.63 1.31 1.13
C THR A 99 11.65 2.39 1.45
N ILE A 100 11.90 2.69 2.73
CA ILE A 100 12.85 3.74 3.15
C ILE A 100 14.29 3.33 2.82
N LEU A 101 14.65 2.06 3.00
CA LEU A 101 15.97 1.56 2.65
C LEU A 101 16.14 1.37 1.14
N SER A 102 15.02 1.32 0.38
CA SER A 102 14.98 1.06 -1.06
C SER A 102 15.84 -0.14 -1.48
N VAL A 103 15.76 -1.21 -0.70
CA VAL A 103 16.53 -2.44 -0.90
C VAL A 103 15.78 -3.34 -1.89
N PRO A 104 16.48 -3.98 -2.86
CA PRO A 104 15.87 -4.99 -3.71
C PRO A 104 15.48 -6.21 -2.86
N SER A 105 14.22 -6.29 -2.47
CA SER A 105 13.70 -7.40 -1.67
C SER A 105 12.47 -8.01 -2.32
N HIS A 106 12.31 -9.31 -2.14
CA HIS A 106 11.19 -10.04 -2.70
C HIS A 106 9.92 -9.78 -1.87
N ASN A 107 8.79 -9.59 -2.54
CA ASN A 107 7.51 -9.42 -1.87
C ASN A 107 7.03 -10.77 -1.33
N HIS A 108 7.20 -11.00 -0.03
CA HIS A 108 6.76 -12.23 0.62
C HIS A 108 5.27 -12.17 0.93
N ASN A 109 4.55 -13.26 0.67
CA ASN A 109 3.13 -13.42 1.01
C ASN A 109 2.92 -14.65 1.91
N GLY A 110 1.86 -14.61 2.72
CA GLY A 110 1.46 -15.73 3.57
C GLY A 110 1.72 -15.52 5.06
N LEU A 111 1.60 -16.61 5.83
CA LEU A 111 1.81 -16.57 7.27
C LEU A 111 3.29 -16.25 7.55
N PHE A 112 3.55 -15.33 8.50
CA PHE A 112 4.89 -14.83 8.83
C PHE A 112 5.61 -14.05 7.70
N ALA A 113 4.90 -13.57 6.67
CA ALA A 113 5.49 -12.76 5.59
C ALA A 113 6.34 -11.57 6.10
N PHE A 114 5.90 -10.91 7.17
CA PHE A 114 6.65 -9.79 7.78
C PHE A 114 8.02 -10.23 8.32
N ALA A 115 8.15 -11.46 8.83
CA ALA A 115 9.41 -11.98 9.35
C ALA A 115 10.39 -12.30 8.21
N TYR A 116 9.89 -12.90 7.13
CA TYR A 116 10.68 -13.11 5.91
C TYR A 116 11.15 -11.79 5.30
N THR A 117 10.26 -10.80 5.23
CA THR A 117 10.59 -9.45 4.76
C THR A 117 11.72 -8.83 5.60
N LEU A 118 11.66 -8.96 6.92
CA LEU A 118 12.69 -8.43 7.81
C LEU A 118 14.04 -9.14 7.64
N ILE A 119 14.04 -10.45 7.46
CA ILE A 119 15.26 -11.23 7.17
C ILE A 119 15.87 -10.79 5.84
N ASP A 120 15.04 -10.60 4.82
CA ASP A 120 15.49 -10.21 3.48
C ASP A 120 16.07 -8.79 3.45
N VAL A 121 15.40 -7.85 4.13
CA VAL A 121 15.92 -6.50 4.35
C VAL A 121 17.25 -6.53 5.12
N GLY A 122 17.35 -7.36 6.16
CA GLY A 122 18.58 -7.51 6.95
C GLY A 122 19.75 -8.09 6.14
N ARG A 123 19.47 -9.00 5.20
CA ARG A 123 20.49 -9.60 4.32
C ARG A 123 20.99 -8.63 3.25
N ASN A 124 20.12 -7.77 2.75
CA ASN A 124 20.42 -6.86 1.64
C ASN A 124 20.67 -5.42 2.12
N ILE A 125 20.92 -5.21 3.41
CA ILE A 125 21.12 -3.88 4.00
C ILE A 125 22.31 -3.13 3.37
N ASP A 126 23.32 -3.86 2.89
CA ASP A 126 24.50 -3.29 2.22
C ASP A 126 24.17 -2.68 0.84
N GLN A 127 23.02 -3.05 0.25
CA GLN A 127 22.55 -2.54 -1.06
C GLN A 127 21.57 -1.36 -0.92
N THR A 128 21.48 -0.77 0.27
CA THR A 128 20.59 0.36 0.56
C THR A 128 20.93 1.58 -0.30
N ASN A 129 19.91 2.23 -0.87
CA ASN A 129 20.10 3.52 -1.52
C ASN A 129 20.20 4.64 -0.48
N ILE A 130 21.38 5.26 -0.39
CA ILE A 130 21.64 6.33 0.59
C ILE A 130 20.77 7.57 0.33
N ALA A 131 20.47 7.90 -0.93
CA ALA A 131 19.62 9.04 -1.26
C ALA A 131 18.19 8.85 -0.75
N ASP A 132 17.61 7.66 -0.96
CA ASP A 132 16.26 7.33 -0.48
C ASP A 132 16.20 7.27 1.05
N LEU A 133 17.24 6.71 1.69
CA LEU A 133 17.34 6.67 3.15
C LEU A 133 17.36 8.08 3.75
N ILE A 134 18.20 8.98 3.22
CA ILE A 134 18.28 10.37 3.68
C ILE A 134 16.95 11.09 3.44
N ALA A 135 16.37 10.94 2.25
CA ALA A 135 15.10 11.57 1.91
C ALA A 135 13.96 11.08 2.83
N GLY A 136 13.90 9.78 3.11
CA GLY A 136 12.92 9.18 4.03
C GLY A 136 13.09 9.67 5.47
N LEU A 137 14.31 9.63 6.02
CA LEU A 137 14.58 10.11 7.38
C LEU A 137 14.31 11.60 7.53
N LEU A 138 14.71 12.42 6.55
CA LEU A 138 14.44 13.85 6.54
C LEU A 138 12.94 14.13 6.49
N THR A 139 12.20 13.39 5.67
CA THR A 139 10.73 13.51 5.58
C THR A 139 10.07 13.18 6.91
N ILE A 140 10.46 12.08 7.56
CA ILE A 140 9.96 11.69 8.88
C ILE A 140 10.25 12.79 9.91
N PHE A 141 11.50 13.27 9.94
CA PHE A 141 11.94 14.31 10.88
C PHE A 141 11.14 15.61 10.72
N ILE A 142 10.98 16.10 9.48
CA ILE A 142 10.24 17.33 9.19
C ILE A 142 8.76 17.17 9.58
N VAL A 143 8.10 16.09 9.15
CA VAL A 143 6.68 15.86 9.44
C VAL A 143 6.44 15.75 10.94
N MET A 144 7.29 15.02 11.66
CA MET A 144 7.19 14.87 13.11
C MET A 144 7.39 16.21 13.83
N THR A 145 8.43 16.96 13.46
CA THR A 145 8.75 18.27 14.07
C THR A 145 7.60 19.26 13.86
N VAL A 146 7.08 19.37 12.64
CA VAL A 146 5.99 20.31 12.34
C VAL A 146 4.70 19.90 13.04
N LYS A 147 4.41 18.59 13.16
CA LYS A 147 3.24 18.12 13.92
C LYS A 147 3.34 18.50 15.39
N GLU A 148 4.50 18.33 16.01
CA GLU A 148 4.72 18.68 17.42
C GLU A 148 4.64 20.20 17.67
N ILE A 149 5.14 21.00 16.73
CA ILE A 149 4.98 22.45 16.79
C ILE A 149 3.50 22.83 16.61
N ASN A 150 2.80 22.20 15.67
CA ASN A 150 1.39 22.48 15.41
C ASN A 150 0.50 22.13 16.62
N THR A 151 0.79 21.05 17.33
CA THR A 151 0.08 20.70 18.59
C THR A 151 0.39 21.68 19.71
N MET A 152 1.64 22.15 19.83
CA MET A 152 2.02 23.19 20.81
C MET A 152 1.30 24.52 20.56
N PHE A 153 1.18 24.94 19.29
CA PHE A 153 0.58 26.22 18.90
C PHE A 153 -0.89 26.12 18.46
N GLN A 154 -1.56 24.99 18.75
CA GLN A 154 -2.96 24.75 18.40
C GLN A 154 -3.93 25.84 18.90
N HIS A 155 -3.57 26.54 19.97
CA HIS A 155 -4.37 27.64 20.54
C HIS A 155 -4.33 28.92 19.68
N LYS A 156 -3.31 29.08 18.83
CA LYS A 156 -3.08 30.29 18.03
C LYS A 156 -3.40 30.10 16.55
N ILE A 157 -3.42 28.85 16.07
CA ILE A 157 -3.70 28.52 14.67
C ILE A 157 -5.01 27.71 14.62
N PRO A 158 -6.10 28.27 14.05
CA PRO A 158 -7.41 27.61 14.06
C PRO A 158 -7.53 26.42 13.10
N VAL A 159 -6.56 26.23 12.19
CA VAL A 159 -6.59 25.17 11.16
C VAL A 159 -5.28 24.38 11.18
N PRO A 160 -5.31 23.04 11.26
CA PRO A 160 -4.11 22.23 11.22
C PRO A 160 -3.42 22.35 9.86
N ILE A 161 -2.09 22.56 9.87
CA ILE A 161 -1.29 22.68 8.65
C ILE A 161 -1.14 21.31 7.98
N PRO A 162 -1.48 21.15 6.69
CA PRO A 162 -1.35 19.88 5.95
C PRO A 162 0.10 19.64 5.53
N ILE A 163 0.99 19.41 6.50
CA ILE A 163 2.44 19.31 6.27
C ILE A 163 2.82 18.16 5.33
N GLU A 164 2.08 17.05 5.35
CA GLU A 164 2.33 15.89 4.50
C GLU A 164 2.26 16.24 3.01
N VAL A 165 1.27 17.06 2.63
CA VAL A 165 1.10 17.52 1.24
C VAL A 165 2.20 18.51 0.87
N ILE A 166 2.57 19.42 1.79
CA ILE A 166 3.60 20.42 1.53
C ILE A 166 4.96 19.74 1.34
N VAL A 167 5.33 18.81 2.22
CA VAL A 167 6.61 18.09 2.16
C VAL A 167 6.68 17.22 0.90
N THR A 168 5.59 16.55 0.52
CA THR A 168 5.57 15.75 -0.72
C THR A 168 5.77 16.61 -1.96
N VAL A 169 5.11 17.77 -2.06
CA VAL A 169 5.33 18.70 -3.18
C VAL A 169 6.77 19.21 -3.24
N ILE A 170 7.34 19.60 -2.09
CA ILE A 170 8.74 20.06 -2.03
C ILE A 170 9.70 18.92 -2.41
N ALA A 171 9.50 17.71 -1.86
CA ALA A 171 10.32 16.55 -2.16
C ALA A 171 10.27 16.19 -3.66
N SER A 172 9.09 16.25 -4.29
CA SER A 172 8.95 16.04 -5.73
C SER A 172 9.68 17.12 -6.55
N ALA A 173 9.59 18.39 -6.15
CA ALA A 173 10.31 19.48 -6.82
C ALA A 173 11.83 19.31 -6.70
N VAL A 174 12.33 18.98 -5.50
CA VAL A 174 13.75 18.71 -5.25
C VAL A 174 14.22 17.49 -6.06
N SER A 175 13.43 16.42 -6.08
CA SER A 175 13.72 15.22 -6.86
C SER A 175 13.87 15.51 -8.36
N HIS A 176 13.01 16.39 -8.90
CA HIS A 176 13.07 16.79 -10.30
C HIS A 176 14.25 17.73 -10.61
N VAL A 177 14.55 18.70 -9.74
CA VAL A 177 15.65 19.65 -9.97
C VAL A 177 17.02 19.00 -9.80
N MET A 178 17.16 18.03 -8.91
CA MET A 178 18.43 17.33 -8.63
C MET A 178 18.61 16.05 -9.44
N ASP A 179 17.62 15.67 -10.27
CA ASP A 179 17.61 14.42 -11.03
C ASP A 179 18.04 13.19 -10.19
N LEU A 180 17.40 13.01 -9.03
CA LEU A 180 17.80 11.99 -8.03
C LEU A 180 17.82 10.57 -8.60
N ASN A 181 16.94 10.26 -9.55
CA ASN A 181 16.90 8.96 -10.21
C ASN A 181 18.16 8.70 -11.06
N SER A 182 18.55 9.65 -11.92
CA SER A 182 19.70 9.48 -12.81
C SER A 182 21.04 9.60 -12.08
N ASN A 183 21.14 10.50 -11.09
CA ASN A 183 22.38 10.74 -10.37
C ASN A 183 22.64 9.76 -9.22
N TYR A 184 21.58 9.29 -8.55
CA TYR A 184 21.70 8.50 -7.32
C TYR A 184 20.90 7.18 -7.36
N GLY A 185 20.23 6.85 -8.47
CA GLY A 185 19.42 5.63 -8.58
C GLY A 185 18.23 5.60 -7.62
N ALA A 186 17.78 6.77 -7.16
CA ALA A 186 16.68 6.89 -6.21
C ALA A 186 15.36 6.37 -6.80
N SER A 187 14.59 5.64 -5.99
CA SER A 187 13.31 5.08 -6.43
C SER A 187 12.25 6.18 -6.53
N ILE A 188 12.00 6.64 -7.76
CA ILE A 188 10.99 7.68 -8.04
C ILE A 188 9.71 7.09 -8.66
N VAL A 189 8.59 7.71 -8.35
CA VAL A 189 7.34 7.48 -9.08
C VAL A 189 7.51 7.99 -10.51
N GLN A 190 7.32 7.11 -11.48
CA GLN A 190 7.49 7.38 -12.90
C GLN A 190 6.22 8.04 -13.49
N ASN A 191 5.84 7.64 -14.70
CA ASN A 191 4.70 8.19 -15.40
C ASN A 191 3.38 7.77 -14.73
N LEU A 192 2.56 8.74 -14.35
CA LEU A 192 1.19 8.50 -13.92
C LEU A 192 0.23 8.73 -15.10
N PRO A 193 -0.61 7.75 -15.48
CA PRO A 193 -1.58 7.94 -16.55
C PRO A 193 -2.54 9.07 -16.18
N ARG A 194 -2.73 10.01 -17.11
CA ARG A 194 -3.60 11.18 -16.91
C ARG A 194 -5.03 10.86 -17.35
N GLY A 195 -6.00 11.35 -16.59
CA GLY A 195 -7.42 11.20 -16.90
C GLY A 195 -8.08 10.04 -16.15
N PHE A 196 -9.37 9.85 -16.40
CA PHE A 196 -10.15 8.78 -15.79
C PHE A 196 -10.00 7.49 -16.58
N ALA A 197 -9.76 6.38 -15.88
CA ALA A 197 -9.88 5.07 -16.47
C ALA A 197 -11.37 4.78 -16.78
N PRO A 198 -11.71 4.27 -17.98
CA PRO A 198 -13.09 3.91 -18.29
C PRO A 198 -13.56 2.79 -17.35
N PRO A 199 -14.83 2.78 -16.94
CA PRO A 199 -15.37 1.71 -16.12
C PRO A 199 -15.26 0.39 -16.89
N LYS A 200 -14.66 -0.61 -16.25
CA LYS A 200 -14.53 -1.97 -16.78
C LYS A 200 -15.23 -2.94 -15.84
N THR A 201 -15.91 -3.92 -16.42
CA THR A 201 -16.55 -4.99 -15.64
C THR A 201 -15.48 -5.91 -15.04
N PRO A 202 -15.50 -6.19 -13.73
CA PRO A 202 -14.55 -7.12 -13.13
C PRO A 202 -14.78 -8.53 -13.66
N ASN A 203 -13.70 -9.27 -13.90
CA ASN A 203 -13.79 -10.64 -14.40
C ASN A 203 -14.39 -11.57 -13.33
N LEU A 204 -15.48 -12.26 -13.68
CA LEU A 204 -16.20 -13.16 -12.79
C LEU A 204 -15.35 -14.35 -12.32
N GLU A 205 -14.43 -14.83 -13.16
CA GLU A 205 -13.53 -15.92 -12.80
C GLU A 205 -12.58 -15.51 -11.66
N VAL A 206 -11.99 -14.32 -11.78
CA VAL A 206 -11.14 -13.73 -10.73
C VAL A 206 -11.95 -13.53 -9.46
N MET A 207 -13.17 -13.01 -9.56
CA MET A 207 -14.07 -12.84 -8.41
C MET A 207 -14.37 -14.17 -7.70
N ARG A 208 -14.56 -15.26 -8.44
CA ARG A 208 -14.78 -16.58 -7.85
C ARG A 208 -13.56 -17.06 -7.07
N ASN A 209 -12.37 -16.87 -7.63
CA ASN A 209 -11.10 -17.28 -7.01
C ASN A 209 -10.80 -16.51 -5.71
N ILE A 210 -11.18 -15.24 -5.62
CA ILE A 210 -10.95 -14.39 -4.44
C ILE A 210 -12.11 -14.34 -3.45
N SER A 211 -13.18 -15.11 -3.67
CA SER A 211 -14.42 -15.03 -2.88
C SER A 211 -14.20 -15.17 -1.37
N SER A 212 -13.43 -16.18 -0.94
CA SER A 212 -13.11 -16.42 0.47
C SER A 212 -12.31 -15.26 1.09
N SER A 213 -11.23 -14.81 0.42
CA SER A 213 -10.41 -13.69 0.89
C SER A 213 -11.19 -12.37 0.92
N SER A 214 -12.11 -12.17 -0.03
CA SER A 214 -12.99 -11.00 -0.09
C SER A 214 -14.00 -10.99 1.04
N PHE A 215 -14.58 -12.15 1.38
CA PHE A 215 -15.49 -12.27 2.52
C PHE A 215 -14.79 -11.91 3.84
N SER A 216 -13.61 -12.47 4.09
CA SER A 216 -12.80 -12.12 5.26
C SER A 216 -12.46 -10.63 5.30
N THR A 217 -12.08 -10.05 4.16
CA THR A 217 -11.79 -8.61 4.03
C THR A 217 -13.03 -7.75 4.28
N ALA A 218 -14.22 -8.19 3.85
CA ALA A 218 -15.48 -7.49 4.08
C ALA A 218 -15.84 -7.42 5.58
N VAL A 219 -15.69 -8.53 6.30
CA VAL A 219 -15.92 -8.60 7.76
C VAL A 219 -14.95 -7.69 8.51
N VAL A 220 -13.66 -7.75 8.17
CA VAL A 220 -12.63 -6.89 8.79
C VAL A 220 -12.87 -5.42 8.48
N GLY A 221 -13.16 -5.09 7.22
CA GLY A 221 -13.44 -3.72 6.78
C GLY A 221 -14.66 -3.13 7.48
N TYR A 222 -15.73 -3.93 7.62
CA TYR A 222 -16.91 -3.58 8.40
C TYR A 222 -16.58 -3.35 9.88
N ALA A 223 -15.80 -4.25 10.50
CA ALA A 223 -15.39 -4.12 11.89
C ALA A 223 -14.61 -2.83 12.16
N VAL A 224 -13.67 -2.46 11.28
CA VAL A 224 -12.90 -1.22 11.39
C VAL A 224 -13.80 0.01 11.22
N ALA A 225 -14.68 0.02 10.21
CA ALA A 225 -15.59 1.14 9.98
C ALA A 225 -16.50 1.41 11.19
N VAL A 226 -17.11 0.35 11.74
CA VAL A 226 -17.91 0.42 12.96
C VAL A 226 -17.10 0.89 14.16
N SER A 227 -15.85 0.45 14.28
CA SER A 227 -14.98 0.84 15.39
C SER A 227 -14.70 2.34 15.38
N VAL A 228 -14.41 2.91 14.21
CA VAL A 228 -14.26 4.35 14.04
C VAL A 228 -15.57 5.06 14.38
N ALA A 229 -16.71 4.56 13.87
CA ALA A 229 -18.01 5.13 14.20
C ALA A 229 -18.23 5.16 15.72
N LYS A 230 -17.98 4.06 16.44
CA LYS A 230 -18.12 3.96 17.91
C LYS A 230 -17.29 5.00 18.65
N VAL A 231 -16.05 5.23 18.22
CA VAL A 231 -15.18 6.24 18.83
C VAL A 231 -15.78 7.64 18.70
N TYR A 232 -16.36 7.98 17.55
CA TYR A 232 -17.04 9.27 17.38
C TYR A 232 -18.37 9.35 18.12
N ALA A 233 -19.16 8.27 18.14
CA ALA A 233 -20.39 8.18 18.94
C ALA A 233 -20.14 8.39 20.43
N ALA A 234 -19.10 7.77 20.98
CA ALA A 234 -18.71 7.97 22.38
C ALA A 234 -18.23 9.41 22.64
N LYS A 235 -17.59 10.06 21.67
CA LYS A 235 -17.10 11.44 21.79
C LYS A 235 -18.22 12.49 21.70
N HIS A 236 -19.24 12.24 20.88
CA HIS A 236 -20.31 13.19 20.59
C HIS A 236 -21.68 12.77 21.13
N ASP A 237 -21.73 11.70 21.93
CA ASP A 237 -22.90 11.18 22.63
C ASP A 237 -24.10 10.88 21.71
N TYR A 238 -23.86 10.15 20.62
CA TYR A 238 -24.91 9.67 19.72
C TYR A 238 -24.87 8.14 19.58
N THR A 239 -25.99 7.54 19.17
CA THR A 239 -26.09 6.09 18.98
C THR A 239 -25.75 5.68 17.54
N ILE A 240 -25.29 4.44 17.37
CA ILE A 240 -24.92 3.89 16.06
C ILE A 240 -25.82 2.71 15.75
N ASP A 241 -26.32 2.68 14.51
CA ASP A 241 -26.85 1.46 13.89
C ASP A 241 -25.72 0.73 13.15
N GLY A 242 -25.66 -0.59 13.33
CA GLY A 242 -24.66 -1.45 12.71
C GLY A 242 -25.06 -2.02 11.35
N ASN A 243 -26.31 -1.85 10.92
CA ASN A 243 -26.80 -2.40 9.66
C ASN A 243 -26.64 -1.45 8.47
#